data_AF-A0A3M9XTC9-F1
#
_entry.id   AF-A0A3M9XTC9-F1
#
_cell.length_a   1.000
_cell.length_b   1.000
_cell.length_c   1.000
_cell.angle_alpha   90.00
_cell.angle_beta   90.00
_cell.angle_gamma   90.00
#
_symmetry.space_group_name_H-M   'P 1'
#
loop_
_entity.id
_entity.type
_entity.pdbx_description
1 polymer ?
#
loop_
_entity_poly.entity_id
_entity_poly.type
_entity_poly.pdbx_seq_one_letter_code
_entity_poly.pdbx_strand_id
1 'polypeptide(L)'
;MTERLSICLIGPKKGGKSSLLASLVDCVAQSAFGYSPRLRPALQPITEAEYFAESAEPKKANLLSVEQGDYERLRREFAEGGLATDTLDTYEYRFRLTVNGEAPPAAVLRGPWLLEIIDAAGEIAVPPDGAEVAILNDVKAKLARQMLEADAIVIVLPLVRLEDSGWSGNLARLIDRLALAPEKKLKRLVVVFSQYERLFARLGPSAFTYACDPAVALHALRKSLRAVQWLDRLRALESPNGGGASVRFTVCSAYGFVKRFQNPNIDPHQPGERRFRRAGLEGARAYNEYWRPFLTAEPFLYAALGLDSAFTFSYAQLDARIEEIG
;
A
#
# COMPACT_ATOMS: atom_id res chain seq x y z
N MET A 1 5.61 -20.89 15.75
CA MET A 1 6.50 -20.89 14.58
C MET A 1 6.32 -19.53 13.93
N THR A 2 7.39 -18.81 13.65
CA THR A 2 7.31 -17.44 13.11
C THR A 2 7.41 -17.50 11.59
N GLU A 3 6.43 -16.95 10.87
CA GLU A 3 6.45 -16.92 9.41
C GLU A 3 7.05 -15.60 8.90
N ARG A 4 8.05 -15.69 8.02
CA ARG A 4 8.65 -14.54 7.35
C ARG A 4 8.03 -14.40 5.96
N LEU A 5 7.67 -13.18 5.59
CA LEU A 5 7.09 -12.86 4.29
C LEU A 5 7.76 -11.64 3.70
N SER A 6 8.13 -11.73 2.43
CA SER A 6 8.63 -10.58 1.65
C SER A 6 7.54 -10.01 0.75
N ILE A 7 7.36 -8.69 0.80
CA ILE A 7 6.36 -7.94 0.05
C ILE A 7 7.08 -6.88 -0.80
N CYS A 8 7.04 -7.01 -2.11
CA CYS A 8 7.57 -6.00 -3.01
C CYS A 8 6.53 -4.91 -3.29
N LEU A 9 6.84 -3.66 -2.99
CA LEU A 9 5.99 -2.49 -3.20
C LEU A 9 6.46 -1.72 -4.44
N ILE A 10 5.65 -1.72 -5.48
CA ILE A 10 5.96 -1.12 -6.79
C ILE A 10 4.86 -0.16 -7.25
N GLY A 11 5.18 0.66 -8.25
CA GLY A 11 4.25 1.63 -8.83
C GLY A 11 4.95 2.90 -9.31
N PRO A 12 4.33 3.69 -10.18
CA PRO A 12 4.96 4.86 -10.80
C PRO A 12 5.34 5.93 -9.78
N LYS A 13 6.18 6.87 -10.22
CA LYS A 13 6.49 8.09 -9.46
C LYS A 13 5.19 8.85 -9.17
N LYS A 14 5.05 9.40 -7.95
CA LYS A 14 3.82 10.05 -7.47
C LYS A 14 2.57 9.14 -7.44
N GLY A 15 2.75 7.82 -7.57
CA GLY A 15 1.66 6.84 -7.45
C GLY A 15 1.11 6.68 -6.03
N GLY A 16 1.75 7.23 -5.01
CA GLY A 16 1.25 7.21 -3.61
C GLY A 16 1.89 6.19 -2.68
N LYS A 17 2.95 5.48 -3.12
CA LYS A 17 3.67 4.45 -2.32
C LYS A 17 4.17 4.96 -0.97
N SER A 18 4.87 6.10 -0.96
CA SER A 18 5.43 6.67 0.27
C SER A 18 4.35 7.00 1.29
N SER A 19 3.20 7.49 0.85
CA SER A 19 2.06 7.71 1.76
C SER A 19 1.45 6.41 2.25
N LEU A 20 1.24 5.43 1.35
CA LEU A 20 0.74 4.11 1.70
C LEU A 20 1.59 3.49 2.84
N LEU A 21 2.91 3.57 2.70
CA LEU A 21 3.86 3.01 3.66
C LEU A 21 3.97 3.85 4.95
N ALA A 22 4.16 5.17 4.84
CA ALA A 22 4.31 6.06 5.99
C ALA A 22 3.06 6.07 6.90
N SER A 23 1.88 5.85 6.32
CA SER A 23 0.59 5.79 7.02
C SER A 23 0.19 4.43 7.54
N LEU A 24 0.93 3.37 7.19
CA LEU A 24 0.56 1.98 7.41
C LEU A 24 0.26 1.67 8.88
N VAL A 25 1.19 1.99 9.79
CA VAL A 25 1.03 1.72 11.23
C VAL A 25 -0.10 2.57 11.83
N ASP A 26 -0.22 3.83 11.42
CA ASP A 26 -1.28 4.72 11.89
C ASP A 26 -2.67 4.24 11.44
N CYS A 27 -2.76 3.64 10.25
CA CYS A 27 -3.99 3.05 9.71
C CYS A 27 -4.43 1.83 10.52
N VAL A 28 -3.50 0.95 10.88
CA VAL A 28 -3.77 -0.20 11.78
C VAL A 28 -4.20 0.29 13.16
N ALA A 29 -3.44 1.21 13.76
CA ALA A 29 -3.71 1.73 15.09
C ALA A 29 -5.07 2.44 15.19
N GLN A 30 -5.49 3.13 14.13
CA GLN A 30 -6.79 3.82 14.06
C GLN A 30 -7.94 2.93 13.57
N SER A 31 -7.69 1.64 13.30
CA SER A 31 -8.68 0.73 12.71
C SER A 31 -9.32 1.29 11.43
N ALA A 32 -8.53 1.98 10.60
CA ALA A 32 -8.99 2.65 9.38
C ALA A 32 -8.83 1.75 8.13
N PHE A 33 -9.03 0.44 8.32
CA PHE A 33 -8.98 -0.61 7.30
C PHE A 33 -10.37 -1.25 7.10
N GLY A 34 -10.54 -2.06 6.05
CA GLY A 34 -11.82 -2.66 5.65
C GLY A 34 -12.18 -3.98 6.33
N TYR A 35 -11.28 -4.54 7.14
CA TYR A 35 -11.51 -5.78 7.90
C TYR A 35 -12.46 -5.58 9.07
N SER A 36 -13.07 -6.69 9.53
CA SER A 36 -13.82 -6.70 10.79
C SER A 36 -12.97 -6.11 11.92
N PRO A 37 -13.49 -5.18 12.74
CA PRO A 37 -12.79 -4.67 13.92
C PRO A 37 -12.38 -5.77 14.90
N ARG A 38 -13.05 -6.92 14.82
CA ARG A 38 -12.75 -8.10 15.64
C ARG A 38 -11.49 -8.83 15.18
N LEU A 39 -10.94 -8.58 14.00
CA LEU A 39 -9.65 -9.15 13.55
C LEU A 39 -8.49 -8.71 14.44
N ARG A 40 -8.55 -7.48 14.97
CA ARG A 40 -7.55 -6.87 15.87
C ARG A 40 -6.10 -7.07 15.40
N PRO A 41 -5.75 -6.65 14.17
CA PRO A 41 -4.37 -6.63 13.74
C PRO A 41 -3.57 -5.62 14.57
N ALA A 42 -2.35 -5.99 14.93
CA ALA A 42 -1.37 -5.07 15.50
C ALA A 42 -0.09 -5.17 14.67
N LEU A 43 0.40 -4.02 14.24
CA LEU A 43 1.57 -3.89 13.38
C LEU A 43 2.61 -3.03 14.08
N GLN A 44 3.79 -3.59 14.29
CA GLN A 44 4.89 -2.92 14.99
C GLN A 44 6.11 -2.87 14.06
N PRO A 45 6.72 -1.69 13.83
CA PRO A 45 8.03 -1.61 13.19
C PRO A 45 9.08 -2.33 14.04
N ILE A 46 9.97 -3.07 13.39
CA ILE A 46 11.05 -3.82 14.05
C ILE A 46 12.37 -3.55 13.35
N THR A 47 13.48 -3.77 14.04
CA THR A 47 14.82 -3.63 13.45
C THR A 47 15.17 -4.84 12.57
N GLU A 48 16.20 -4.68 11.75
CA GLU A 48 16.77 -5.79 10.98
C GLU A 48 17.22 -6.95 11.87
N ALA A 49 17.90 -6.64 12.98
CA ALA A 49 18.33 -7.63 13.95
C ALA A 49 17.17 -8.42 14.54
N GLU A 50 16.03 -7.78 14.81
CA GLU A 50 14.82 -8.45 15.29
C GLU A 50 14.15 -9.33 14.23
N TYR A 51 14.23 -8.96 12.96
CA TYR A 51 13.66 -9.73 11.86
C TYR A 51 14.43 -11.04 11.61
N PHE A 52 15.75 -10.99 11.69
CA PHE A 52 16.62 -12.16 11.49
C PHE A 52 16.89 -12.98 12.76
N ALA A 53 16.53 -12.47 13.95
CA ALA A 53 16.64 -13.23 15.20
C ALA A 53 15.88 -14.57 15.15
N GLU A 54 16.47 -15.61 15.73
CA GLU A 54 15.87 -16.95 15.82
C GLU A 54 14.69 -17.02 16.81
N SER A 55 14.64 -16.11 17.80
CA SER A 55 13.51 -15.95 18.70
C SER A 55 12.76 -14.65 18.43
N ALA A 56 11.47 -14.78 18.10
CA ALA A 56 10.57 -13.65 17.85
C ALA A 56 9.95 -13.07 19.14
N GLU A 57 10.53 -13.36 20.31
CA GLU A 57 10.02 -12.79 21.55
C GLU A 57 10.21 -11.27 21.53
N PRO A 58 9.19 -10.51 21.97
CA PRO A 58 9.29 -9.06 22.05
C PRO A 58 10.35 -8.72 23.09
N LYS A 59 11.56 -8.40 22.63
CA LYS A 59 12.51 -7.69 23.48
C LYS A 59 11.84 -6.38 23.86
N LYS A 60 11.69 -6.12 25.17
CA LYS A 60 11.33 -4.79 25.65
C LYS A 60 12.32 -3.82 24.98
N ALA A 61 11.80 -2.92 24.15
CA ALA A 61 12.61 -1.90 23.51
C ALA A 61 13.46 -1.24 24.60
N ASN A 62 14.78 -1.35 24.48
CA ASN A 62 15.69 -0.62 25.35
C ASN A 62 15.46 0.85 25.04
N LEU A 63 14.69 1.53 25.89
CA LEU A 63 14.35 2.96 25.82
C LEU A 63 15.57 3.90 25.74
N LEU A 64 16.78 3.35 25.90
CA LEU A 64 18.06 4.08 25.96
C LEU A 64 18.97 3.84 24.74
N SER A 65 18.59 2.96 23.81
CA SER A 65 19.28 2.75 22.54
C SER A 65 18.29 2.98 21.39
N VAL A 66 17.87 4.23 21.20
CA VAL A 66 17.00 4.60 20.08
C VAL A 66 17.85 4.71 18.82
N GLU A 67 18.31 3.57 18.29
CA GLU A 67 18.56 3.48 16.87
C GLU A 67 17.20 3.69 16.21
N GLN A 68 16.97 4.89 15.66
CA GLN A 68 15.75 5.20 14.94
C GLN A 68 15.69 4.29 13.72
N GLY A 69 14.80 3.31 13.73
CA GLY A 69 14.67 2.36 12.64
C GLY A 69 14.29 3.06 11.33
N ASP A 70 14.62 2.44 10.18
CA ASP A 70 14.41 3.02 8.84
C ASP A 70 12.96 3.48 8.60
N TYR A 71 11.98 2.79 9.18
CA TYR A 71 10.58 3.19 9.12
C TYR A 71 10.27 4.48 9.88
N GLU A 72 10.85 4.69 11.06
CA GLU A 72 10.64 5.90 11.85
C GLU A 72 11.22 7.13 11.14
N ARG A 73 12.37 6.93 10.48
CA ARG A 73 12.97 7.92 9.60
C ARG A 73 12.06 8.28 8.43
N LEU A 74 11.57 7.27 7.68
CA LEU A 74 10.61 7.48 6.60
C LEU A 74 9.38 8.27 7.08
N ARG A 75 8.83 7.90 8.23
CA ARG A 75 7.62 8.53 8.78
C ARG A 75 7.87 9.99 9.15
N ARG A 76 9.06 10.31 9.70
CA ARG A 76 9.46 11.70 9.99
C ARG A 76 9.64 12.51 8.72
N GLU A 77 10.41 11.99 7.76
CA GLU A 77 10.65 12.65 6.47
C GLU A 77 9.31 12.92 5.76
N PHE A 78 8.40 11.94 5.75
CA PHE A 78 7.06 12.11 5.21
C PHE A 78 6.28 13.22 5.94
N ALA A 79 6.27 13.21 7.28
CA ALA A 79 5.56 14.22 8.07
C ALA A 79 6.09 15.65 7.86
N GLU A 80 7.39 15.79 7.57
CA GLU A 80 8.04 17.08 7.28
C GLU A 80 7.83 17.56 5.82
N GLY A 81 7.11 16.78 5.00
CA GLY A 81 6.91 17.09 3.58
C GLY A 81 8.12 16.75 2.72
N GLY A 82 8.99 15.87 3.22
CA GLY A 82 10.14 15.31 2.51
C GLY A 82 9.75 14.69 1.18
N LEU A 83 10.69 14.74 0.23
CA LEU A 83 10.51 14.23 -1.12
C LEU A 83 10.32 12.70 -1.14
N ALA A 84 9.78 12.20 -2.26
CA ALA A 84 9.62 10.78 -2.53
C ALA A 84 10.93 10.00 -2.34
N THR A 85 10.81 8.72 -2.02
CA THR A 85 11.93 7.75 -1.87
C THR A 85 12.99 7.99 -2.93
N ASP A 86 14.28 8.02 -2.54
CA ASP A 86 15.37 8.39 -3.45
C ASP A 86 15.30 7.57 -4.74
N THR A 87 15.50 8.25 -5.85
CA THR A 87 15.05 7.82 -7.19
C THR A 87 15.79 6.59 -7.74
N LEU A 88 16.79 6.05 -7.03
CA LEU A 88 17.79 5.13 -7.57
C LEU A 88 18.05 3.85 -6.74
N ASP A 89 17.32 3.57 -5.66
CA ASP A 89 17.46 2.30 -4.92
C ASP A 89 16.11 1.72 -4.46
N THR A 90 16.19 0.55 -3.83
CA THR A 90 15.11 -0.13 -3.13
C THR A 90 15.36 -0.05 -1.63
N TYR A 91 14.31 0.22 -0.85
CA TYR A 91 14.39 0.37 0.60
C TYR A 91 13.61 -0.73 1.31
N GLU A 92 14.15 -1.23 2.41
CA GLU A 92 13.58 -2.35 3.15
C GLU A 92 13.03 -1.87 4.50
N TYR A 93 11.76 -2.19 4.76
CA TYR A 93 11.08 -1.82 5.99
C TYR A 93 10.49 -3.06 6.64
N ARG A 94 10.78 -3.26 7.92
CA ARG A 94 10.47 -4.51 8.62
C ARG A 94 9.41 -4.29 9.69
N PHE A 95 8.44 -5.20 9.73
CA PHE A 95 7.32 -5.13 10.66
C PHE A 95 7.01 -6.48 11.26
N ARG A 96 6.52 -6.48 12.49
CA ARG A 96 5.86 -7.61 13.13
C ARG A 96 4.35 -7.40 13.07
N LEU A 97 3.64 -8.30 12.40
CA LEU A 97 2.19 -8.37 12.35
C LEU A 97 1.69 -9.49 13.28
N THR A 98 0.75 -9.13 14.15
CA THR A 98 0.02 -10.07 15.00
C THR A 98 -1.48 -9.88 14.81
N VAL A 99 -2.24 -10.98 14.94
CA VAL A 99 -3.70 -10.97 14.88
C VAL A 99 -4.22 -11.75 16.08
N ASN A 100 -4.90 -11.05 16.99
CA ASN A 100 -5.32 -11.59 18.29
C ASN A 100 -6.86 -11.64 18.43
N GLY A 101 -7.55 -11.60 17.29
CA GLY A 101 -8.99 -11.47 17.19
C GLY A 101 -9.68 -12.69 16.59
N GLU A 102 -10.80 -12.47 15.87
CA GLU A 102 -11.50 -13.49 15.07
C GLU A 102 -10.77 -13.86 13.77
N ALA A 103 -9.43 -13.80 13.78
CA ALA A 103 -8.65 -14.32 12.67
C ALA A 103 -8.88 -15.84 12.55
N PRO A 104 -8.92 -16.40 11.33
CA PRO A 104 -9.02 -17.85 11.17
C PRO A 104 -7.91 -18.57 11.95
N PRO A 105 -8.18 -19.71 12.61
CA PRO A 105 -7.18 -20.42 13.42
C PRO A 105 -5.87 -20.68 12.68
N ALA A 106 -5.95 -20.98 11.38
CA ALA A 106 -4.78 -21.18 10.53
C ALA A 106 -3.87 -19.93 10.44
N ALA A 107 -4.43 -18.71 10.46
CA ALA A 107 -3.67 -17.47 10.43
C ALA A 107 -3.07 -17.11 11.80
N VAL A 108 -3.78 -17.46 12.89
CA VAL A 108 -3.28 -17.25 14.27
C VAL A 108 -2.12 -18.20 14.57
N LEU A 109 -2.22 -19.47 14.18
CA LEU A 109 -1.19 -20.50 14.44
C LEU A 109 0.13 -20.25 13.70
N ARG A 110 0.10 -19.52 12.58
CA ARG A 110 1.27 -19.12 11.80
C ARG A 110 1.91 -17.82 12.31
N GLY A 111 1.19 -17.07 13.15
CA GLY A 111 1.68 -15.84 13.73
C GLY A 111 2.72 -16.09 14.84
N PRO A 112 3.56 -15.09 15.16
CA PRO A 112 3.63 -13.76 14.55
C PRO A 112 4.20 -13.79 13.13
N TRP A 113 3.72 -12.87 12.28
CA TRP A 113 4.19 -12.72 10.91
C TRP A 113 5.25 -11.61 10.87
N LEU A 114 6.44 -11.93 10.37
CA LEU A 114 7.49 -10.94 10.13
C LEU A 114 7.43 -10.53 8.67
N LEU A 115 7.11 -9.27 8.43
CA LEU A 115 6.94 -8.70 7.10
C LEU A 115 8.18 -7.87 6.76
N GLU A 116 8.74 -8.11 5.58
CA GLU A 116 9.72 -7.23 4.95
C GLU A 116 9.05 -6.59 3.74
N ILE A 117 8.90 -5.26 3.78
CA ILE A 117 8.34 -4.48 2.68
C ILE A 117 9.50 -3.82 1.95
N ILE A 118 9.68 -4.20 0.68
CA ILE A 118 10.72 -3.68 -0.21
C ILE A 118 10.07 -2.59 -1.07
N ASP A 119 10.27 -1.31 -0.74
CA ASP A 119 9.82 -0.16 -1.54
C ASP A 119 10.80 0.09 -2.69
N ALA A 120 10.34 -0.10 -3.92
CA ALA A 120 11.11 0.19 -5.11
C ALA A 120 10.82 1.60 -5.61
N ALA A 121 11.85 2.40 -5.89
CA ALA A 121 11.64 3.73 -6.47
C ALA A 121 10.81 3.64 -7.76
N GLY A 122 9.87 4.58 -7.92
CA GLY A 122 8.86 4.46 -8.97
C GLY A 122 9.42 4.51 -10.39
N GLU A 123 10.53 5.21 -10.57
CA GLU A 123 11.26 5.28 -11.84
C GLU A 123 11.95 3.97 -12.21
N ILE A 124 12.34 3.16 -11.22
CA ILE A 124 12.95 1.84 -11.42
C ILE A 124 11.88 0.81 -11.78
N ALA A 125 10.79 0.79 -11.01
CA ALA A 125 9.74 -0.22 -11.15
C ALA A 125 8.89 -0.01 -12.40
N VAL A 126 8.49 1.24 -12.68
CA VAL A 126 7.66 1.60 -13.83
C VAL A 126 8.13 2.95 -14.39
N PRO A 127 9.22 2.96 -15.20
CA PRO A 127 9.74 4.19 -15.77
C PRO A 127 8.70 4.88 -16.66
N PRO A 128 8.69 6.21 -16.75
CA PRO A 128 7.90 6.92 -17.74
C PRO A 128 8.35 6.57 -19.17
N ASP A 129 7.42 6.42 -20.10
CA ASP A 129 7.72 6.16 -21.51
C ASP A 129 8.55 7.30 -22.09
N GLY A 130 9.66 6.94 -22.73
CA GLY A 130 10.61 7.89 -23.34
C GLY A 130 11.61 8.52 -22.35
N ALA A 131 11.57 8.18 -21.05
CA ALA A 131 12.59 8.62 -20.12
C ALA A 131 13.84 7.73 -20.20
N GLU A 132 14.94 8.29 -20.70
CA GLU A 132 16.29 7.73 -20.48
C GLU A 132 16.70 7.98 -19.02
N VAL A 133 16.04 7.32 -18.07
CA VAL A 133 16.56 7.29 -16.71
C VAL A 133 17.77 6.36 -16.76
N ALA A 134 18.96 6.91 -16.49
CA ALA A 134 20.22 6.17 -16.35
C ALA A 134 20.20 5.31 -15.08
N ILE A 135 19.23 4.41 -15.00
CA ILE A 135 19.13 3.41 -13.94
C ILE A 135 20.18 2.36 -14.27
N LEU A 136 21.13 2.21 -13.36
CA LEU A 136 22.14 1.15 -13.41
C LEU A 136 21.45 -0.21 -13.62
N ASN A 137 21.93 -0.99 -14.60
CA ASN A 137 21.37 -2.31 -14.92
C ASN A 137 21.33 -3.22 -13.68
N ASP A 138 22.27 -3.05 -12.76
CA ASP A 138 22.36 -3.80 -11.51
C ASP A 138 21.15 -3.56 -10.59
N VAL A 139 20.63 -2.32 -10.56
CA VAL A 139 19.44 -1.97 -9.76
C VAL A 139 18.18 -2.59 -10.35
N LYS A 140 18.06 -2.62 -11.68
CA LYS A 140 16.95 -3.33 -12.36
C LYS A 140 17.01 -4.83 -12.11
N ALA A 141 18.20 -5.41 -12.14
CA ALA A 141 18.42 -6.83 -11.85
C ALA A 141 18.10 -7.16 -10.38
N LYS A 142 18.51 -6.29 -9.44
CA LYS A 142 18.17 -6.38 -8.01
C LYS A 142 16.65 -6.38 -7.80
N LEU A 143 15.93 -5.42 -8.38
CA LEU A 143 14.47 -5.35 -8.28
C LEU A 143 13.80 -6.59 -8.89
N ALA A 144 14.24 -7.02 -10.08
CA ALA A 144 13.68 -8.21 -10.71
C ALA A 144 13.84 -9.46 -9.83
N ARG A 145 15.01 -9.62 -9.18
CA ARG A 145 15.25 -10.71 -8.23
C ARG A 145 14.33 -10.61 -7.01
N GLN A 146 14.24 -9.43 -6.39
CA GLN A 146 13.37 -9.18 -5.24
C GLN A 146 11.90 -9.47 -5.58
N MET A 147 11.44 -9.15 -6.79
CA MET A 147 10.08 -9.47 -7.23
C MET A 147 9.82 -10.96 -7.44
N LEU A 148 10.81 -11.72 -7.92
CA LEU A 148 10.68 -13.17 -8.10
C LEU A 148 10.72 -13.92 -6.76
N GLU A 149 11.50 -13.40 -5.80
CA GLU A 149 11.65 -13.97 -4.47
C GLU A 149 10.55 -13.54 -3.49
N ALA A 150 9.79 -12.48 -3.79
CA ALA A 150 8.72 -11.99 -2.94
C ALA A 150 7.53 -12.98 -2.84
N ASP A 151 6.98 -13.13 -1.64
CA ASP A 151 5.73 -13.85 -1.40
C ASP A 151 4.52 -13.08 -1.92
N ALA A 152 4.60 -11.74 -1.91
CA ALA A 152 3.55 -10.87 -2.41
C ALA A 152 4.09 -9.63 -3.13
N ILE A 153 3.29 -9.12 -4.08
CA ILE A 153 3.56 -7.86 -4.77
C ILE A 153 2.39 -6.90 -4.54
N VAL A 154 2.68 -5.67 -4.13
CA VAL A 154 1.71 -4.57 -4.00
C VAL A 154 2.02 -3.54 -5.09
N ILE A 155 1.09 -3.36 -6.03
CA ILE A 155 1.20 -2.39 -7.13
C ILE A 155 0.33 -1.18 -6.81
N VAL A 156 0.95 -0.02 -6.58
CA VAL A 156 0.22 1.21 -6.24
C VAL A 156 0.08 2.09 -7.47
N LEU A 157 -1.16 2.33 -7.90
CA LEU A 157 -1.49 3.12 -9.07
C LEU A 157 -2.42 4.28 -8.67
N PRO A 158 -2.23 5.50 -9.19
CA PRO A 158 -3.14 6.60 -8.90
C PRO A 158 -4.48 6.36 -9.59
N LEU A 159 -5.58 6.32 -8.83
CA LEU A 159 -6.93 6.13 -9.37
C LEU A 159 -7.33 7.28 -10.30
N VAL A 160 -6.92 8.50 -9.95
CA VAL A 160 -7.08 9.68 -10.79
C VAL A 160 -5.87 9.71 -11.74
N ARG A 161 -6.12 9.58 -13.05
CA ARG A 161 -5.12 9.43 -14.14
C ARG A 161 -4.63 7.99 -14.39
N LEU A 162 -5.51 6.99 -14.23
CA LEU A 162 -5.19 5.61 -14.62
C LEU A 162 -4.85 5.43 -16.10
N GLU A 163 -5.44 6.26 -16.96
CA GLU A 163 -5.25 6.21 -18.42
C GLU A 163 -4.00 6.97 -18.89
N ASP A 164 -3.20 7.54 -17.98
CA ASP A 164 -1.96 8.21 -18.34
C ASP A 164 -1.00 7.21 -19.00
N SER A 165 -0.75 7.39 -20.30
CA SER A 165 -0.08 6.39 -21.14
C SER A 165 1.33 6.09 -20.65
N GLY A 166 1.99 7.08 -20.03
CA GLY A 166 3.42 7.06 -19.74
C GLY A 166 3.92 5.92 -18.85
N TRP A 167 3.08 5.24 -18.07
CA TRP A 167 3.52 4.10 -17.24
C TRP A 167 2.80 2.79 -17.57
N SER A 168 1.70 2.86 -18.32
CA SER A 168 0.81 1.72 -18.60
C SER A 168 1.51 0.59 -19.40
N GLY A 169 2.29 0.96 -20.42
CA GLY A 169 3.03 0.02 -21.25
C GLY A 169 4.14 -0.70 -20.48
N ASN A 170 4.87 0.02 -19.63
CA ASN A 170 5.92 -0.57 -18.80
C ASN A 170 5.35 -1.48 -17.71
N LEU A 171 4.20 -1.15 -17.14
CA LEU A 171 3.49 -2.04 -16.22
C LEU A 171 3.07 -3.35 -16.91
N ALA A 172 2.47 -3.27 -18.11
CA ALA A 172 2.07 -4.46 -18.86
C ALA A 172 3.26 -5.40 -19.13
N ARG A 173 4.39 -4.84 -19.59
CA ARG A 173 5.63 -5.61 -19.83
C ARG A 173 6.18 -6.24 -18.56
N LEU A 174 6.12 -5.53 -17.43
CA LEU A 174 6.56 -6.05 -16.14
C LEU A 174 5.70 -7.25 -15.73
N ILE A 175 4.38 -7.15 -15.87
CA ILE A 175 3.44 -8.23 -15.57
C ILE A 175 3.68 -9.45 -16.46
N ASP A 176 3.85 -9.24 -17.77
CA ASP A 176 4.13 -10.34 -18.71
C ASP A 176 5.42 -11.08 -18.34
N ARG A 177 6.47 -10.35 -17.94
CA ARG A 177 7.73 -10.96 -17.46
C ARG A 177 7.55 -11.78 -16.19
N LEU A 178 6.78 -11.27 -15.23
CA LEU A 178 6.46 -12.03 -14.00
C LEU A 178 5.65 -13.28 -14.31
N ALA A 179 4.66 -13.19 -15.20
CA ALA A 179 3.81 -14.32 -15.58
C ALA A 179 4.64 -15.45 -16.23
N LEU A 180 5.59 -15.09 -17.09
CA LEU A 180 6.46 -16.04 -17.79
C LEU A 180 7.62 -16.58 -16.94
N ALA A 181 7.90 -15.99 -15.77
CA ALA A 181 8.98 -16.46 -14.91
C ALA A 181 8.62 -17.81 -14.25
N PRO A 182 9.42 -18.88 -14.46
CA PRO A 182 9.09 -20.23 -14.00
C PRO A 182 9.29 -20.43 -12.49
N GLU A 183 10.26 -19.75 -11.88
CA GLU A 183 10.67 -19.95 -10.48
C GLU A 183 10.30 -18.76 -9.58
N LYS A 184 9.04 -18.32 -9.62
CA LYS A 184 8.54 -17.26 -8.72
C LYS A 184 7.90 -17.83 -7.46
N LYS A 185 8.17 -17.21 -6.30
CA LYS A 185 7.53 -17.54 -5.01
C LYS A 185 6.18 -16.86 -4.79
N LEU A 186 5.77 -16.01 -5.74
CA LEU A 186 4.61 -15.13 -5.64
C LEU A 186 3.32 -15.91 -5.33
N LYS A 187 2.75 -15.67 -4.16
CA LYS A 187 1.45 -16.22 -3.73
C LYS A 187 0.32 -15.23 -3.96
N ARG A 188 0.59 -13.92 -3.85
CA ARG A 188 -0.44 -12.88 -3.83
C ARG A 188 0.00 -11.63 -4.57
N LEU A 189 -0.92 -11.00 -5.29
CA LEU A 189 -0.71 -9.70 -5.90
C LEU A 189 -1.88 -8.78 -5.56
N VAL A 190 -1.58 -7.57 -5.09
CA VAL A 190 -2.59 -6.56 -4.78
C VAL A 190 -2.37 -5.33 -5.61
N VAL A 191 -3.36 -4.94 -6.41
CA VAL A 191 -3.38 -3.66 -7.10
C VAL A 191 -4.14 -2.65 -6.25
N VAL A 192 -3.43 -1.61 -5.84
CA VAL A 192 -3.91 -0.56 -4.93
C VAL A 192 -4.13 0.71 -5.71
N PHE A 193 -5.37 1.15 -5.76
CA PHE A 193 -5.76 2.40 -6.39
C PHE A 193 -5.72 3.54 -5.37
N SER A 194 -4.62 4.27 -5.38
CA SER A 194 -4.38 5.40 -4.48
C SER A 194 -5.13 6.66 -4.93
N GLN A 195 -5.08 7.71 -4.11
CA GLN A 195 -5.79 8.97 -4.36
C GLN A 195 -7.31 8.82 -4.44
N TYR A 196 -7.87 7.76 -3.84
CA TYR A 196 -9.30 7.48 -3.84
C TYR A 196 -10.12 8.64 -3.27
N GLU A 197 -9.59 9.34 -2.26
CA GLU A 197 -10.20 10.51 -1.63
C GLU A 197 -10.54 11.62 -2.63
N ARG A 198 -9.79 11.73 -3.73
CA ARG A 198 -9.98 12.79 -4.73
C ARG A 198 -11.30 12.68 -5.47
N LEU A 199 -11.88 11.47 -5.55
CA LEU A 199 -13.21 11.27 -6.13
C LEU A 199 -14.31 12.02 -5.38
N PHE A 200 -14.07 12.31 -4.10
CA PHE A 200 -15.06 12.89 -3.19
C PHE A 200 -14.83 14.37 -2.90
N ALA A 201 -13.90 15.03 -3.62
CA ALA A 201 -13.52 16.42 -3.36
C ALA A 201 -14.70 17.42 -3.42
N ARG A 202 -15.76 17.08 -4.16
CA ARG A 202 -16.97 17.91 -4.33
C ARG A 202 -18.10 17.59 -3.36
N LEU A 203 -17.96 16.58 -2.49
CA LEU A 203 -19.03 16.12 -1.60
C LEU A 203 -19.00 16.76 -0.20
N GLY A 204 -18.00 17.60 0.08
CA GLY A 204 -17.87 18.29 1.36
C GLY A 204 -17.85 17.29 2.54
N PRO A 205 -18.64 17.54 3.62
CA PRO A 205 -18.66 16.67 4.81
C PRO A 205 -19.17 15.24 4.57
N SER A 206 -19.89 14.98 3.49
CA SER A 206 -20.37 13.62 3.20
C SER A 206 -19.29 12.72 2.59
N ALA A 207 -18.15 13.28 2.19
CA ALA A 207 -17.11 12.58 1.45
C ALA A 207 -16.60 11.31 2.15
N PHE A 208 -16.28 11.38 3.44
CA PHE A 208 -15.80 10.22 4.18
C PHE A 208 -16.86 9.11 4.29
N THR A 209 -18.13 9.47 4.46
CA THR A 209 -19.23 8.51 4.55
C THR A 209 -19.36 7.70 3.26
N TYR A 210 -19.35 8.38 2.10
CA TYR A 210 -19.34 7.68 0.80
C TYR A 210 -18.06 6.88 0.56
N ALA A 211 -16.90 7.39 0.97
CA ALA A 211 -15.64 6.66 0.84
C ALA A 211 -15.62 5.36 1.65
N CYS A 212 -16.31 5.32 2.79
CA CYS A 212 -16.47 4.15 3.66
C CYS A 212 -17.46 3.11 3.14
N ASP A 213 -18.17 3.35 2.04
CA ASP A 213 -19.04 2.36 1.43
C ASP A 213 -18.25 1.49 0.42
N PRO A 214 -18.11 0.18 0.65
CA PRO A 214 -17.43 -0.73 -0.27
C PRO A 214 -18.09 -0.80 -1.66
N ALA A 215 -19.41 -0.61 -1.75
CA ALA A 215 -20.11 -0.61 -3.02
C ALA A 215 -19.72 0.60 -3.88
N VAL A 216 -19.47 1.75 -3.25
CA VAL A 216 -18.95 2.95 -3.92
C VAL A 216 -17.53 2.70 -4.44
N ALA A 217 -16.66 2.09 -3.63
CA ALA A 217 -15.31 1.72 -4.05
C ALA A 217 -15.33 0.75 -5.24
N LEU A 218 -16.13 -0.32 -5.14
CA LEU A 218 -16.27 -1.30 -6.22
C LEU A 218 -16.82 -0.66 -7.49
N HIS A 219 -17.84 0.21 -7.38
CA HIS A 219 -18.38 0.94 -8.53
C HIS A 219 -17.32 1.83 -9.19
N ALA A 220 -16.54 2.57 -8.40
CA ALA A 220 -15.46 3.42 -8.90
C ALA A 220 -14.41 2.59 -9.66
N LEU A 221 -13.99 1.45 -9.11
CA LEU A 221 -13.05 0.54 -9.77
C LEU A 221 -13.62 -0.04 -11.06
N ARG A 222 -14.85 -0.58 -11.03
CA ARG A 222 -15.54 -1.09 -12.22
C ARG A 222 -15.64 -0.06 -13.32
N LYS A 223 -15.84 1.22 -12.98
CA LYS A 223 -15.90 2.32 -13.95
C LYS A 223 -14.52 2.64 -14.52
N SER A 224 -13.53 2.81 -13.64
CA SER A 224 -12.18 3.23 -14.05
C SER A 224 -11.37 2.17 -14.78
N LEU A 225 -11.68 0.89 -14.56
CA LEU A 225 -10.92 -0.23 -15.13
C LEU A 225 -11.43 -0.73 -16.48
N ARG A 226 -12.56 -0.21 -17.00
CA ARG A 226 -13.16 -0.71 -18.25
C ARG A 226 -12.25 -0.60 -19.47
N ALA A 227 -11.43 0.45 -19.53
CA ALA A 227 -10.58 0.76 -20.69
C ALA A 227 -9.13 0.27 -20.52
N VAL A 228 -8.82 -0.42 -19.41
CA VAL A 228 -7.45 -0.67 -18.99
C VAL A 228 -6.94 -2.02 -19.52
N GLN A 229 -6.04 -1.97 -20.50
CA GLN A 229 -5.57 -3.17 -21.20
C GLN A 229 -4.60 -4.06 -20.39
N TRP A 230 -3.89 -3.51 -19.39
CA TRP A 230 -2.98 -4.30 -18.56
C TRP A 230 -3.71 -5.20 -17.55
N LEU A 231 -5.00 -4.97 -17.33
CA LEU A 231 -5.81 -5.77 -16.41
C LEU A 231 -5.89 -7.24 -16.85
N ASP A 232 -6.07 -7.48 -18.15
CA ASP A 232 -6.12 -8.84 -18.70
C ASP A 232 -4.77 -9.57 -18.59
N ARG A 233 -3.66 -8.82 -18.59
CA ARG A 233 -2.32 -9.38 -18.37
C ARG A 233 -2.14 -9.89 -16.95
N LEU A 234 -2.70 -9.19 -15.96
CA LEU A 234 -2.68 -9.65 -14.57
C LEU A 234 -3.47 -10.94 -14.36
N ARG A 235 -4.52 -11.20 -15.13
CA ARG A 235 -5.29 -12.47 -15.03
C ARG A 235 -4.43 -13.68 -15.31
N ALA A 236 -3.41 -13.54 -16.17
CA ALA A 236 -2.49 -14.63 -16.48
C ALA A 236 -1.80 -15.17 -15.21
N LEU A 237 -1.56 -14.32 -14.21
CA LEU A 237 -0.91 -14.70 -12.94
C LEU A 237 -1.78 -15.61 -12.06
N GLU A 238 -3.11 -15.55 -12.18
CA GLU A 238 -4.02 -16.46 -11.44
C GLU A 238 -4.06 -17.86 -12.05
N SER A 239 -3.66 -18.01 -13.31
CA SER A 239 -3.64 -19.32 -13.96
C SER A 239 -2.57 -20.23 -13.34
N PRO A 240 -2.77 -21.57 -13.30
CA PRO A 240 -1.75 -22.49 -12.81
C PRO A 240 -0.40 -22.35 -13.55
N ASN A 241 -0.47 -22.13 -14.86
CA ASN A 241 0.72 -21.91 -15.70
C ASN A 241 1.41 -20.56 -15.42
N GLY A 242 0.66 -19.57 -14.95
CA GLY A 242 1.17 -18.27 -14.53
C GLY A 242 1.59 -18.20 -13.06
N GLY A 243 1.60 -19.33 -12.34
CA GLY A 243 2.05 -19.45 -10.96
C GLY A 243 0.94 -19.50 -9.90
N GLY A 244 -0.33 -19.35 -10.28
CA GLY A 244 -1.47 -19.50 -9.37
C GLY A 244 -1.55 -18.45 -8.26
N ALA A 245 -0.99 -17.26 -8.48
CA ALA A 245 -1.02 -16.18 -7.49
C ALA A 245 -2.43 -15.60 -7.38
N SER A 246 -2.92 -15.35 -6.17
CA SER A 246 -4.24 -14.71 -5.98
C SER A 246 -4.15 -13.21 -6.22
N VAL A 247 -4.88 -12.69 -7.20
CA VAL A 247 -4.88 -11.26 -7.55
C VAL A 247 -6.08 -10.56 -6.90
N ARG A 248 -5.84 -9.43 -6.25
CA ARG A 248 -6.89 -8.58 -5.66
C ARG A 248 -6.71 -7.11 -5.98
N PHE A 249 -7.82 -6.40 -5.91
CA PHE A 249 -7.93 -4.98 -6.17
C PHE A 249 -8.45 -4.28 -4.92
N THR A 250 -7.87 -3.15 -4.58
CA THR A 250 -8.33 -2.34 -3.44
C THR A 250 -8.10 -0.86 -3.71
N VAL A 251 -8.72 -0.02 -2.91
CA VAL A 251 -8.53 1.44 -2.94
C VAL A 251 -7.83 1.88 -1.68
N CYS A 252 -7.01 2.91 -1.76
CA CYS A 252 -6.50 3.57 -0.58
C CYS A 252 -6.51 5.08 -0.75
N SER A 253 -6.50 5.76 0.40
CA SER A 253 -6.33 7.19 0.39
C SER A 253 -4.85 7.57 0.46
N ALA A 254 -4.38 8.36 -0.51
CA ALA A 254 -3.01 8.85 -0.52
C ALA A 254 -2.83 10.02 0.45
N TYR A 255 -3.86 10.84 0.66
CA TYR A 255 -3.76 12.00 1.54
C TYR A 255 -4.65 11.91 2.78
N GLY A 256 -5.48 10.87 2.87
CA GLY A 256 -6.43 10.65 3.95
C GLY A 256 -7.62 11.62 3.93
N PHE A 257 -8.36 11.58 5.04
CA PHE A 257 -9.49 12.48 5.30
C PHE A 257 -9.23 13.31 6.54
N VAL A 258 -9.96 14.42 6.69
CA VAL A 258 -9.85 15.27 7.87
C VAL A 258 -10.78 14.74 8.97
N LYS A 259 -10.25 14.31 10.13
CA LYS A 259 -10.99 13.62 11.21
C LYS A 259 -12.31 14.27 11.63
N ARG A 260 -12.37 15.61 11.68
CA ARG A 260 -13.55 16.37 12.15
C ARG A 260 -14.49 16.79 11.02
N PHE A 261 -13.92 17.16 9.88
CA PHE A 261 -14.68 17.74 8.78
C PHE A 261 -15.10 16.72 7.72
N GLN A 262 -14.55 15.50 7.79
CA GLN A 262 -14.87 14.37 6.91
C GLN A 262 -14.59 14.62 5.42
N ASN A 263 -13.97 15.73 5.07
CA ASN A 263 -13.58 16.06 3.70
C ASN A 263 -12.26 15.37 3.32
N PRO A 264 -12.00 15.18 2.02
CA PRO A 264 -10.71 14.76 1.53
C PRO A 264 -9.63 15.74 1.95
N ASN A 265 -8.49 15.22 2.36
CA ASN A 265 -7.30 16.03 2.56
C ASN A 265 -6.65 16.26 1.20
N ILE A 266 -6.68 17.50 0.69
CA ILE A 266 -6.21 17.78 -0.69
C ILE A 266 -4.68 18.00 -0.72
N ASP A 267 -4.08 18.34 0.42
CA ASP A 267 -2.63 18.41 0.59
C ASP A 267 -2.24 18.34 2.09
N PRO A 268 -1.72 17.20 2.59
CA PRO A 268 -1.30 17.07 3.99
C PRO A 268 -0.01 17.85 4.32
N HIS A 269 0.78 18.21 3.30
CA HIS A 269 2.13 18.73 3.46
C HIS A 269 2.21 20.22 3.14
N GLN A 270 1.14 20.82 2.62
CA GLN A 270 1.08 22.25 2.41
C GLN A 270 1.19 23.00 3.74
N PRO A 271 2.15 23.95 3.85
CA PRO A 271 2.19 24.86 4.99
C PRO A 271 0.94 25.75 4.94
N GLY A 272 -0.10 25.38 5.68
CA GLY A 272 -1.28 26.21 5.85
C GLY A 272 -1.04 27.31 6.86
N GLU A 273 -1.49 28.54 6.56
CA GLU A 273 -1.57 29.59 7.58
C GLU A 273 -2.43 29.09 8.75
N ARG A 274 -1.88 29.21 9.97
CA ARG A 274 -2.54 28.86 11.22
C ARG A 274 -3.72 29.81 11.46
N ARG A 275 -4.86 29.60 10.79
CA ARG A 275 -6.11 30.21 11.21
C ARG A 275 -6.34 29.71 12.65
N PHE A 276 -6.35 30.63 13.62
CA PHE A 276 -6.64 30.41 15.05
C PHE A 276 -5.48 30.04 16.02
N ARG A 277 -4.26 30.60 15.91
CA ARG A 277 -3.32 30.64 17.06
C ARG A 277 -3.04 32.07 17.52
N ARG A 278 -2.76 32.24 18.83
CA ARG A 278 -2.17 33.46 19.38
C ARG A 278 -0.78 33.68 18.78
N ALA A 279 -0.43 34.92 18.47
CA ALA A 279 0.91 35.28 17.99
C ALA A 279 1.99 34.79 18.97
N GLY A 280 3.12 34.28 18.46
CA GLY A 280 4.32 33.94 19.26
C GLY A 280 4.57 32.46 19.56
N LEU A 281 3.76 31.53 19.05
CA LEU A 281 4.12 30.10 19.06
C LEU A 281 4.61 29.74 17.65
N GLU A 282 5.82 29.22 17.48
CA GLU A 282 6.25 28.62 16.19
C GLU A 282 5.95 27.11 16.17
N GLY A 283 6.06 26.45 15.01
CA GLY A 283 5.91 24.98 14.85
C GLY A 283 4.93 24.52 13.75
N ALA A 284 5.29 23.50 12.98
CA ALA A 284 4.32 22.82 12.11
C ALA A 284 3.24 22.12 12.97
N ARG A 285 2.00 21.94 12.47
CA ARG A 285 1.09 20.97 13.10
C ARG A 285 1.75 19.59 13.02
N ALA A 286 1.57 18.76 14.04
CA ALA A 286 1.91 17.36 13.90
C ALA A 286 1.00 16.78 12.81
N TYR A 287 1.61 16.20 11.77
CA TYR A 287 0.99 15.51 10.64
C TYR A 287 -0.25 14.65 11.04
N ASN A 288 -0.25 14.08 12.26
CA ASN A 288 -1.26 13.17 12.78
C ASN A 288 -2.52 13.82 13.38
N GLU A 289 -2.53 15.13 13.65
CA GLU A 289 -3.56 15.76 14.50
C GLU A 289 -4.94 15.78 13.82
N TYR A 290 -4.98 16.03 12.52
CA TYR A 290 -6.24 16.13 11.75
C TYR A 290 -6.37 15.07 10.67
N TRP A 291 -5.29 14.39 10.36
CA TRP A 291 -5.24 13.41 9.30
C TRP A 291 -5.76 12.05 9.78
N ARG A 292 -6.66 11.47 8.99
CA ARG A 292 -7.16 10.10 9.10
C ARG A 292 -6.64 9.32 7.89
N PRO A 293 -5.64 8.42 8.08
CA PRO A 293 -5.32 7.41 7.08
C PRO A 293 -6.57 6.62 6.70
N PHE A 294 -6.64 6.13 5.46
CA PHE A 294 -7.80 5.33 5.04
C PHE A 294 -7.35 4.23 4.08
N LEU A 295 -7.57 2.98 4.48
CA LEU A 295 -7.29 1.74 3.74
C LEU A 295 -5.83 1.55 3.32
N THR A 296 -4.88 2.25 3.93
CA THR A 296 -3.45 2.10 3.58
C THR A 296 -2.81 0.83 4.15
N ALA A 297 -3.39 0.23 5.20
CA ALA A 297 -3.01 -1.08 5.70
C ALA A 297 -3.60 -2.24 4.90
N GLU A 298 -4.68 -1.98 4.17
CA GLU A 298 -5.46 -2.95 3.41
C GLU A 298 -4.61 -3.90 2.55
N PRO A 299 -3.73 -3.40 1.65
CA PRO A 299 -2.96 -4.28 0.80
C PRO A 299 -1.96 -5.16 1.54
N PHE A 300 -1.36 -4.66 2.62
CA PHE A 300 -0.35 -5.40 3.37
C PHE A 300 -0.97 -6.47 4.26
N LEU A 301 -2.16 -6.21 4.82
CA LEU A 301 -2.92 -7.21 5.55
C LEU A 301 -3.36 -8.35 4.62
N TYR A 302 -3.83 -8.06 3.40
CA TYR A 302 -4.14 -9.10 2.43
C TYR A 302 -2.89 -9.84 1.98
N ALA A 303 -1.82 -9.11 1.64
CA ALA A 303 -0.54 -9.70 1.22
C ALA A 303 0.02 -10.67 2.27
N ALA A 304 -0.13 -10.36 3.56
CA ALA A 304 0.31 -11.22 4.66
C ALA A 304 -0.66 -12.39 4.91
N LEU A 305 -1.95 -12.09 5.12
CA LEU A 305 -2.91 -13.04 5.68
C LEU A 305 -3.70 -13.80 4.61
N GLY A 306 -3.84 -13.23 3.40
CA GLY A 306 -4.69 -13.77 2.34
C GLY A 306 -6.17 -13.76 2.66
N LEU A 307 -6.61 -12.84 3.52
CA LEU A 307 -8.01 -12.70 3.93
C LEU A 307 -8.64 -11.55 3.17
N ASP A 308 -9.76 -11.77 2.50
CA ASP A 308 -10.50 -10.71 1.84
C ASP A 308 -11.22 -9.84 2.90
N SER A 309 -11.13 -8.52 2.74
CA SER A 309 -11.95 -7.56 3.50
C SER A 309 -13.13 -7.05 2.67
N ALA A 310 -13.93 -6.15 3.24
CA ALA A 310 -14.98 -5.46 2.50
C ALA A 310 -14.44 -4.65 1.31
N PHE A 311 -13.19 -4.18 1.38
CA PHE A 311 -12.53 -3.37 0.33
C PHE A 311 -11.51 -4.17 -0.50
N THR A 312 -11.51 -5.49 -0.39
CA THR A 312 -10.68 -6.37 -1.20
C THR A 312 -11.54 -7.03 -2.27
N PHE A 313 -11.28 -6.70 -3.53
CA PHE A 313 -12.11 -7.13 -4.65
C PHE A 313 -11.37 -8.11 -5.54
N SER A 314 -12.08 -9.16 -5.97
CA SER A 314 -11.63 -10.14 -6.96
C SER A 314 -12.02 -9.73 -8.38
N TYR A 315 -11.46 -10.41 -9.39
CA TYR A 315 -11.92 -10.27 -10.77
C TYR A 315 -13.41 -10.55 -10.93
N ALA A 316 -13.93 -11.60 -10.28
CA ALA A 316 -15.35 -11.95 -10.36
C ALA A 316 -16.24 -10.77 -9.93
N GLN A 317 -15.85 -10.06 -8.88
CA GLN A 317 -16.56 -8.85 -8.43
C GLN A 317 -16.39 -7.69 -9.42
N LEU A 318 -15.21 -7.49 -10.03
CA LEU A 318 -15.04 -6.45 -11.06
C LEU A 318 -15.85 -6.75 -12.33
N ASP A 319 -15.91 -8.01 -12.75
CA ASP A 319 -16.54 -8.46 -13.99
C ASP A 319 -18.06 -8.59 -13.89
N ALA A 320 -18.58 -8.81 -12.67
CA ALA A 320 -20.00 -8.87 -12.42
C ALA A 320 -20.65 -7.58 -12.92
N ARG A 321 -21.29 -7.67 -14.10
CA ARG A 321 -22.06 -6.60 -14.68
C ARG A 321 -23.18 -6.30 -13.69
N ILE A 322 -23.37 -5.01 -13.43
CA ILE A 322 -24.67 -4.55 -12.94
C ILE A 322 -25.60 -4.73 -14.15
N GLU A 323 -26.22 -5.90 -14.27
CA GLU A 323 -27.58 -5.93 -14.81
C GLU A 323 -28.37 -4.92 -13.97
N GLU A 324 -29.12 -4.02 -14.60
CA GLU A 324 -29.84 -2.87 -14.01
C GLU A 324 -29.14 -1.49 -14.14
N ILE A 325 -29.23 -0.94 -15.34
CA ILE A 325 -29.99 0.32 -15.50
C ILE A 325 -31.04 0.02 -16.57
N GLY A 326 -32.17 -0.53 -16.11
CA GLY A 326 -33.46 -0.52 -16.79
C GLY A 326 -34.38 0.44 -16.07
#